data_AF-A0A960UKM3-F1
#
_entry.id   AF-A0A960UKM3-F1
#
_cell.length_a   1.000
_cell.length_b   1.000
_cell.length_c   1.000
_cell.angle_alpha   90.00
_cell.angle_beta   90.00
_cell.angle_gamma   90.00
#
_symmetry.space_group_name_H-M   'P 1'
#
loop_
_entity.id
_entity.type
_entity.pdbx_description
1 polymer ?
#
loop_
_entity_poly.entity_id
_entity_poly.type
_entity_poly.pdbx_seq_one_letter_code
_entity_poly.pdbx_strand_id
1 'polypeptide(L)' 'MDEREKVIKDILAIFQSKGLQAGDVLDKKVMMDEIKTWPADRKMMVRDAWHLLVGNGLIQEGDPTGPRLTPRGEQFMNS' A
#
# COMPACT_ATOMS: atom_id res chain seq x y z
N MET A 1 -18.15 -0.15 5.97
CA MET A 1 -16.79 -0.10 5.40
C MET A 1 -15.96 -1.05 6.23
N ASP A 2 -15.57 -2.16 5.62
CA ASP A 2 -14.85 -3.22 6.29
C ASP A 2 -13.47 -2.72 6.76
N GLU A 3 -13.03 -3.13 7.96
CA GLU A 3 -11.71 -2.70 8.48
C GLU A 3 -10.56 -3.04 7.53
N ARG A 4 -10.69 -4.15 6.79
CA ARG A 4 -9.73 -4.56 5.78
C ARG A 4 -9.63 -3.57 4.63
N GLU A 5 -10.75 -3.02 4.16
CA GLU A 5 -10.75 -1.98 3.12
C GLU A 5 -10.10 -0.69 3.61
N LYS A 6 -10.27 -0.34 4.89
CA LYS A 6 -9.59 0.81 5.49
C LYS A 6 -8.08 0.63 5.47
N VAL A 7 -7.58 -0.56 5.85
CA VAL A 7 -6.15 -0.87 5.82
C VAL A 7 -5.58 -0.81 4.40
N ILE A 8 -6.33 -1.28 3.39
CA ILE A 8 -5.93 -1.15 1.97
C ILE A 8 -5.79 0.33 1.58
N LYS A 9 -6.79 1.15 1.92
CA LYS A 9 -6.75 2.60 1.65
C LYS A 9 -5.61 3.29 2.40
N ASP A 10 -5.38 2.92 3.66
CA ASP A 10 -4.28 3.47 4.46
C ASP A 10 -2.92 3.11 3.87
N ILE A 11 -2.74 1.89 3.32
CA ILE A 11 -1.50 1.52 2.62
C ILE A 11 -1.32 2.37 1.36
N LEU A 12 -2.36 2.55 0.54
CA LEU A 12 -2.30 3.41 -0.66
C LEU A 12 -2.05 4.88 -0.30
N ALA A 13 -2.59 5.35 0.82
CA ALA A 13 -2.35 6.70 1.31
C ALA A 13 -0.87 6.94 1.64
N ILE A 14 -0.09 5.89 1.98
CA ILE A 14 1.37 6.03 2.13
C ILE A 14 1.99 6.46 0.80
N PHE A 15 1.61 5.85 -0.32
CA PHE A 15 2.11 6.23 -1.65
C PHE A 15 1.74 7.69 -1.98
N GLN A 16 0.48 8.07 -1.72
CA GLN A 16 0.02 9.44 -1.90
C GLN A 16 0.82 10.45 -1.07
N SER A 17 1.07 10.14 0.20
CA SER A 17 1.79 11.02 1.14
C SER A 17 3.23 11.28 0.71
N LYS A 18 3.82 10.38 -0.07
CA LYS A 18 5.17 10.52 -0.63
C LYS A 18 5.16 11.10 -2.05
N GLY A 19 3.98 11.45 -2.58
CA GLY A 19 3.83 12.02 -3.92
C GLY A 19 4.13 11.03 -5.05
N LEU A 20 4.02 9.72 -4.79
CA LEU A 20 4.31 8.67 -5.77
C LEU A 20 3.15 8.52 -6.75
N GLN A 21 3.50 8.37 -8.02
CA GLN A 21 2.56 8.17 -9.12
C GLN A 21 2.65 6.74 -9.65
N ALA A 22 1.73 6.38 -10.56
CA ALA A 22 1.78 5.10 -11.24
C ALA A 22 3.14 4.87 -11.90
N GLY A 23 3.77 3.75 -11.56
CA GLY A 23 5.11 3.39 -12.02
C GLY A 23 6.20 3.68 -11.00
N ASP A 24 5.96 4.50 -9.98
CA ASP A 24 6.94 4.78 -8.94
C ASP A 24 7.02 3.66 -7.90
N VAL A 25 8.18 3.54 -7.26
CA VAL A 25 8.47 2.54 -6.24
C VAL A 25 8.50 3.20 -4.86
N LEU A 26 7.74 2.65 -3.92
CA LEU A 26 7.81 3.05 -2.52
C LEU A 26 8.93 2.28 -1.84
N ASP A 27 9.86 2.99 -1.20
CA ASP A 27 10.94 2.35 -0.44
C ASP A 27 10.35 1.50 0.70
N LYS A 28 10.77 0.23 0.74
CA LYS A 28 10.31 -0.74 1.74
C LYS A 28 10.56 -0.27 3.17
N LYS A 29 11.66 0.43 3.45
CA LYS A 29 11.94 0.98 4.79
C LYS A 29 10.91 2.03 5.15
N VAL A 30 10.63 2.97 4.24
CA VAL A 30 9.63 4.03 4.46
C VAL A 30 8.28 3.38 4.76
N MET A 31 7.86 2.44 3.94
CA MET A 31 6.61 1.70 4.16
C MET A 31 6.56 0.99 5.52
N MET A 32 7.62 0.26 5.87
CA MET A 32 7.69 -0.45 7.14
C MET A 32 7.69 0.50 8.33
N ASP A 33 8.35 1.66 8.23
CA ASP A 33 8.40 2.64 9.30
C ASP A 33 7.04 3.30 9.52
N GLU A 34 6.30 3.61 8.46
CA GLU A 34 4.90 4.05 8.56
C GLU A 34 4.03 2.99 9.24
N ILE A 35 4.08 1.74 8.77
CA ILE A 35 3.29 0.63 9.33
C ILE A 35 3.65 0.33 10.80
N LYS A 36 4.91 0.53 11.22
CA LYS A 36 5.32 0.36 12.62
C LYS A 36 4.62 1.32 13.57
N THR A 37 4.16 2.48 13.11
CA THR A 37 3.41 3.43 13.93
C THR A 37 1.95 3.03 14.13
N TRP A 38 1.44 2.08 13.34
CA TRP A 38 0.03 1.71 13.38
C TRP A 38 -0.34 0.87 14.63
N PRO A 39 -1.62 0.88 15.03
CA PRO A 39 -2.15 -0.01 16.07
C PRO A 39 -1.90 -1.49 15.74
N ALA A 40 -1.78 -2.32 16.79
CA ALA A 40 -1.50 -3.75 16.66
C ALA A 40 -2.54 -4.48 15.79
N ASP A 41 -3.82 -4.15 15.95
CA ASP A 41 -4.92 -4.77 15.19
C ASP A 41 -4.78 -4.52 13.69
N ARG A 42 -4.39 -3.31 13.30
CA ARG A 42 -4.15 -2.96 11.89
C ARG A 42 -2.93 -3.67 11.33
N LYS A 43 -1.85 -3.79 12.11
CA LYS A 43 -0.63 -4.51 11.70
C LYS A 43 -0.90 -5.97 11.35
N MET A 44 -1.81 -6.63 12.06
CA MET A 44 -2.20 -8.01 11.75
C MET A 44 -2.88 -8.12 10.38
N MET A 45 -3.60 -7.08 9.95
CA MET A 45 -4.32 -7.06 8.68
C MET A 45 -3.47 -6.61 7.48
N VAL A 46 -2.28 -6.03 7.73
CA VAL A 46 -1.40 -5.54 6.65
C VAL A 46 -1.07 -6.63 5.66
N ARG A 47 -0.76 -7.85 6.14
CA ARG A 47 -0.41 -8.97 5.25
C ARG A 47 -1.55 -9.35 4.32
N ASP A 48 -2.77 -9.45 4.84
CA ASP A 48 -3.95 -9.76 4.03
C ASP A 48 -4.27 -8.63 3.04
N ALA A 49 -4.24 -7.39 3.51
CA ALA A 49 -4.44 -6.20 2.68
C ALA A 49 -3.39 -6.12 1.56
N TRP A 50 -2.14 -6.48 1.87
CA TRP A 50 -1.05 -6.55 0.92
C TRP A 50 -1.29 -7.57 -0.19
N HIS A 51 -1.66 -8.80 0.17
CA HIS A 51 -2.01 -9.82 -0.81
C HIS A 51 -3.18 -9.39 -1.69
N LEU A 52 -4.16 -8.66 -1.15
CA LEU A 52 -5.25 -8.09 -1.94
C LEU A 52 -4.79 -6.96 -2.86
N LEU A 53 -3.92 -6.06 -2.40
CA LEU A 53 -3.35 -4.99 -3.24
C LEU A 53 -2.61 -5.59 -4.44
N VAL A 54 -1.79 -6.61 -4.22
CA VAL A 54 -1.06 -7.32 -5.27
C VAL A 54 -2.01 -8.12 -6.16
N GLY A 55 -2.93 -8.89 -5.57
CA GLY A 55 -3.87 -9.74 -6.30
C GLY A 55 -4.86 -8.97 -7.17
N ASN A 56 -5.24 -7.75 -6.76
CA ASN A 56 -6.06 -6.83 -7.56
C ASN A 56 -5.23 -5.99 -8.56
N GLY A 57 -3.90 -6.11 -8.53
CA GLY A 57 -3.00 -5.35 -9.38
C GLY A 57 -2.98 -3.86 -9.06
N LEU A 58 -3.19 -3.48 -7.79
CA LEU A 58 -3.08 -2.10 -7.30
C LEU A 58 -1.62 -1.72 -7.01
N ILE A 59 -0.83 -2.71 -6.59
CA ILE A 59 0.63 -2.60 -6.46
C ILE A 59 1.28 -3.81 -7.13
N GLN A 60 2.55 -3.68 -7.49
CA GLN A 60 3.36 -4.77 -8.05
C GLN A 60 4.57 -5.05 -7.17
N GLU A 61 4.83 -6.32 -6.87
CA GLU A 61 6.03 -6.78 -6.19
C GLU A 61 7.09 -7.26 -7.19
N GLY A 62 8.36 -7.30 -6.76
CA GLY A 62 9.48 -7.79 -7.57
C GLY A 62 10.62 -6.80 -7.74
N ASP A 63 10.42 -5.54 -7.34
CA ASP A 63 11.51 -4.57 -7.26
C ASP A 63 12.25 -4.73 -5.92
N PRO A 64 13.59 -4.82 -5.92
CA PRO A 64 14.37 -4.94 -4.68
C PRO A 64 14.22 -3.74 -3.73
N THR A 65 13.81 -2.57 -4.23
CA THR A 65 13.65 -1.36 -3.42
C THR A 65 12.28 -1.28 -2.71
N GLY A 66 11.23 -1.91 -3.25
CA GLY A 66 9.92 -2.01 -2.61
C GLY A 66 8.75 -2.20 -3.60
N PRO A 67 7.50 -2.05 -3.17
CA PRO A 67 6.35 -2.17 -4.07
C PRO A 67 6.28 -1.02 -5.09
N ARG A 68 5.87 -1.34 -6.31
CA ARG A 68 5.57 -0.33 -7.34
C ARG A 68 4.08 -0.01 -7.36
N LEU A 69 3.70 1.26 -7.38
CA LEU A 69 2.31 1.67 -7.58
C LEU A 69 1.90 1.40 -9.03
N THR A 70 0.76 0.76 -9.26
CA THR A 70 0.24 0.57 -10.64
C THR A 70 -0.72 1.70 -11.03
N PRO A 71 -1.00 1.89 -12.32
CA PRO A 71 -2.05 2.82 -12.77
C PRO A 71 -3.41 2.54 -12.12
N ARG A 72 -3.74 1.27 -11.85
CA ARG A 72 -4.98 0.89 -11.19
C ARG A 72 -4.98 1.27 -9.71
N GLY A 73 -3.84 1.13 -9.03
CA GLY A 73 -3.66 1.57 -7.64
C GLY A 73 -3.85 3.07 -7.48
N GLU A 74 -3.27 3.86 -8.39
CA GLU A 74 -3.42 5.31 -8.42
C GLU A 74 -4.87 5.73 -8.70
N GLN A 75 -5.57 5.08 -9.63
CA GLN A 75 -6.99 5.34 -9.87
C GLN A 75 -7.84 5.05 -8.63
N PHE A 76 -7.59 3.92 -7.96
CA PHE A 76 -8.31 3.55 -6.74
C PHE A 76 -8.03 4.50 -5.57
N MET A 77 -6.82 5.04 -5.49
CA MET A 77 -6.42 6.04 -4.51
C MET A 77 -7.14 7.39 -4.73
N ASN A 78 -7.47 7.73 -5.98
CA ASN A 78 -8.14 8.98 -6.36
C ASN A 78 -9.66 8.83 -6.54
N SER A 79 -10.24 7.64 -6.27
CA SER A 79 -11.68 7.35 -6.35
C SER A 79 -12.37 7.46 -5.00
#